data_AF-A0A9Q0KA47-F1
#
_entry.id   AF-A0A9Q0KA47-F1
#
_cell.length_a   1.000
_cell.length_b   1.000
_cell.length_c   1.000
_cell.angle_alpha   90.00
_cell.angle_beta   90.00
_cell.angle_gamma   90.00
#
_symmetry.space_group_name_H-M   'P 1'
#
loop_
_entity.id
_entity.type
_entity.pdbx_description
1 polymer ?
#
loop_
_entity_poly.entity_id
_entity_poly.type
_entity_poly.pdbx_seq_one_letter_code
_entity_poly.pdbx_strand_id
1 'polypeptide(L)'
;MTSRTEANLTSTPYLVQAWIGMLHASTVEGLRDKWASPESHASIDVRWFKPVELFTKCGRRGHVKEPVGTHGAMKCTFDGVVQQLDTVCMSLYKRVYPKWPEQRFSSSR
;
A
#
# COMPACT_ATOMS: atom_id res chain seq x y z
N MET A 1 -1.80 -23.65 -48.94
CA MET A 1 -0.56 -24.46 -48.83
C MET A 1 0.48 -23.64 -48.08
N THR A 2 0.69 -24.01 -46.81
CA THR A 2 1.95 -23.94 -46.02
C THR A 2 2.97 -22.82 -46.24
N SER A 3 3.18 -22.02 -45.20
CA SER A 3 4.48 -21.91 -44.45
C SER A 3 4.29 -20.88 -43.33
N ARG A 4 3.95 -21.29 -42.10
CA ARG A 4 4.91 -21.59 -41.01
C ARG A 4 6.26 -20.89 -41.20
N THR A 5 6.40 -19.72 -40.58
CA THR A 5 7.70 -19.23 -40.13
C THR A 5 7.80 -19.55 -38.65
N GLU A 6 8.74 -20.44 -38.34
CA GLU A 6 9.10 -20.89 -37.00
C GLU A 6 9.84 -19.77 -36.29
N ALA A 7 9.27 -19.23 -35.20
CA ALA A 7 10.04 -18.49 -34.21
C ALA A 7 10.37 -19.46 -33.07
N ASN A 8 11.58 -19.99 -33.14
CA ASN A 8 12.19 -20.83 -32.12
C ASN A 8 12.13 -20.17 -30.73
N LEU A 9 11.63 -20.95 -29.78
CA LEU A 9 11.74 -20.76 -28.34
C LEU A 9 13.20 -20.72 -27.92
N THR A 10 13.66 -19.64 -27.28
CA THR A 10 14.58 -19.76 -26.13
C THR A 10 14.43 -18.57 -25.18
N SER A 11 14.18 -18.89 -23.91
CA SER A 11 14.39 -18.06 -22.70
C SER A 11 13.39 -16.93 -22.38
N THR A 12 12.19 -17.30 -21.93
CA THR A 12 11.54 -16.55 -20.84
C THR A 12 10.95 -17.53 -19.83
N PRO A 13 11.63 -17.81 -18.70
CA PRO A 13 10.93 -18.32 -17.53
C PRO A 13 10.07 -17.19 -16.96
N TYR A 14 8.96 -17.52 -16.30
CA TYR A 14 8.09 -16.65 -15.47
C TYR A 14 6.83 -16.01 -16.08
N LEU A 15 6.38 -16.35 -17.29
CA LEU A 15 5.05 -15.87 -17.78
C LEU A 15 4.00 -16.96 -18.06
N VAL A 16 4.29 -18.24 -17.78
CA VAL A 16 3.38 -19.37 -18.14
C VAL A 16 2.81 -20.12 -16.92
N GLN A 17 2.85 -19.55 -15.71
CA GLN A 17 2.34 -20.23 -14.49
C GLN A 17 1.21 -19.50 -13.75
N ALA A 18 0.66 -18.39 -14.25
CA ALA A 18 -0.44 -17.70 -13.56
C ALA A 18 -1.76 -17.60 -14.33
N TRP A 19 -1.88 -18.25 -15.49
CA TRP A 19 -3.08 -18.12 -16.35
C TRP A 19 -3.85 -19.43 -16.61
N ILE A 20 -3.31 -20.58 -16.21
CA ILE A 20 -4.06 -21.84 -16.14
C ILE A 20 -4.50 -22.05 -14.68
N GLY A 21 -5.42 -21.20 -14.24
CA GLY A 21 -6.15 -21.33 -12.98
C GLY A 21 -7.56 -20.73 -13.07
N MET A 22 -7.98 -20.39 -14.28
CA MET A 22 -9.30 -19.88 -14.61
C MET A 22 -10.22 -21.08 -14.86
N LEU A 23 -10.74 -21.73 -13.82
CA LEU A 23 -11.99 -22.48 -13.94
C LEU A 23 -12.67 -22.77 -12.58
N HIS A 24 -13.09 -21.69 -11.90
CA HIS A 24 -14.43 -21.65 -11.31
C HIS A 24 -14.94 -20.20 -11.32
N ALA A 25 -15.14 -19.66 -12.52
CA ALA A 25 -15.95 -18.47 -12.73
C ALA A 25 -17.40 -18.82 -12.37
N SER A 26 -18.00 -18.24 -11.32
CA SER A 26 -19.18 -17.38 -11.52
C SER A 26 -19.74 -16.74 -10.24
N THR A 27 -19.09 -16.82 -9.07
CA THR A 27 -19.73 -16.39 -7.79
C THR A 27 -19.04 -15.26 -7.02
N VAL A 28 -17.82 -14.83 -7.36
CA VAL A 28 -17.08 -13.85 -6.49
C VAL A 28 -16.73 -12.52 -7.18
N GLU A 29 -17.06 -12.33 -8.45
CA GLU A 29 -16.95 -11.01 -9.11
C GLU A 29 -17.99 -10.03 -8.55
N GLY A 30 -19.17 -10.51 -8.12
CA GLY A 30 -20.23 -9.67 -7.56
C GLY A 30 -20.03 -9.19 -6.11
N LEU A 31 -18.95 -9.63 -5.45
CA LEU A 31 -18.62 -9.23 -4.07
C LEU A 31 -17.43 -8.26 -4.00
N ARG A 32 -16.53 -8.26 -4.99
CA ARG A 32 -15.39 -7.33 -5.04
C ARG A 32 -15.83 -5.89 -5.33
N ASP A 33 -16.89 -5.73 -6.11
CA ASP A 33 -17.49 -4.41 -6.41
C ASP A 33 -18.43 -3.93 -5.29
N LYS A 34 -18.96 -4.83 -4.45
CA LYS A 34 -19.83 -4.49 -3.31
C LYS A 34 -19.12 -3.83 -2.14
N TRP A 35 -17.79 -3.94 -2.04
CA TRP A 35 -16.98 -3.27 -1.01
C TRP A 35 -16.22 -2.04 -1.54
N ALA A 36 -16.25 -1.80 -2.85
CA ALA A 36 -15.70 -0.62 -3.49
C ALA A 36 -16.72 0.52 -3.49
N SER A 37 -17.11 0.99 -2.29
CA SER A 37 -17.84 2.25 -2.21
C SER A 37 -16.97 3.38 -2.83
N PRO A 38 -17.51 4.17 -3.76
CA PRO A 38 -16.77 5.25 -4.42
C PRO A 38 -16.37 6.39 -3.47
N GLU A 39 -16.82 6.37 -2.22
CA GLU A 39 -16.42 7.28 -1.15
C GLU A 39 -15.25 6.73 -0.31
N SER A 40 -14.24 6.14 -0.94
CA SER A 40 -13.04 5.69 -0.24
C SER A 40 -12.10 6.87 0.03
N HIS A 41 -12.31 7.53 1.18
CA HIS A 41 -11.45 8.61 1.71
C HIS A 41 -9.97 8.21 1.74
N ALA A 42 -9.66 6.92 1.81
CA ALA A 42 -8.30 6.41 1.97
C ALA A 42 -7.32 6.82 0.85
N SER A 43 -7.79 7.07 -0.38
CA SER A 43 -6.91 7.56 -1.46
C SER A 43 -6.47 9.01 -1.25
N ILE A 44 -7.31 9.82 -0.60
CA ILE A 44 -7.01 11.22 -0.25
C ILE A 44 -5.96 11.27 0.86
N ASP A 45 -6.07 10.37 1.84
CA ASP A 45 -5.15 10.28 2.96
C ASP A 45 -3.74 9.91 2.48
N VAL A 46 -3.62 8.89 1.62
CA VAL A 46 -2.31 8.51 1.03
C VAL A 46 -1.68 9.68 0.26
N ARG A 47 -2.50 10.45 -0.47
CA ARG A 47 -2.00 11.61 -1.21
C ARG A 47 -1.55 12.73 -0.28
N TRP A 48 -2.22 12.90 0.85
CA TRP A 48 -1.84 13.85 1.91
C TRP A 48 -0.50 13.49 2.55
N PHE A 49 -0.22 12.20 2.75
CA PHE A 49 1.04 11.71 3.33
C PHE A 49 2.17 11.52 2.30
N LYS A 50 1.96 11.87 1.03
CA LYS A 50 2.98 11.76 -0.03
C LYS A 50 4.33 12.46 0.26
N PRO A 51 4.40 13.65 0.90
CA PRO A 51 5.69 14.30 1.19
C PRO A 51 6.41 13.69 2.40
N VAL A 52 5.79 12.76 3.13
CA VAL A 52 6.42 12.11 4.29
C VAL A 52 7.41 11.05 3.82
N GLU A 53 8.62 11.11 4.37
CA GLU A 53 9.63 10.09 4.12
C GLU A 53 9.26 8.78 4.85
N LEU A 54 9.37 7.68 4.12
CA LEU A 54 9.19 6.34 4.66
C LEU A 54 10.55 5.74 5.00
N PHE A 55 10.55 4.91 6.03
CA PHE A 55 11.70 4.09 6.39
C PHE A 55 11.27 2.68 6.75
N THR A 56 12.16 1.72 6.64
CA THR A 56 11.90 0.35 7.06
C THR A 56 12.72 0.01 8.30
N LYS A 57 12.32 -1.04 9.03
CA LYS A 57 13.08 -1.51 10.20
C LYS A 57 14.48 -1.99 9.81
N CYS A 58 14.63 -2.51 8.59
CA CYS A 58 15.93 -2.90 8.03
C CYS A 58 16.75 -1.72 7.49
N GLY A 59 16.36 -0.46 7.76
CA GLY A 59 17.15 0.72 7.45
C GLY A 59 17.06 1.21 6.01
N ARG A 60 16.07 0.77 5.23
CA ARG A 60 15.80 1.33 3.89
C ARG A 60 14.99 2.61 4.00
N ARG A 61 15.19 3.55 3.07
CA ARG A 61 14.42 4.80 3.01
C ARG A 61 13.62 4.83 1.72
N GLY A 62 12.61 5.69 1.64
CA GLY A 62 11.70 5.70 0.51
C GLY A 62 10.62 6.75 0.58
N HIS A 63 9.78 6.78 -0.45
CA HIS A 63 8.65 7.70 -0.55
C HIS A 63 7.43 7.03 -1.21
N VAL A 64 6.26 7.61 -0.97
CA VAL A 64 4.99 7.18 -1.59
C VAL A 64 4.90 7.71 -3.03
N LYS A 65 4.56 6.85 -3.98
CA LYS A 65 4.29 7.24 -5.38
C LYS A 65 2.82 7.54 -5.62
N GLU A 66 1.98 6.54 -5.44
CA GLU A 66 0.56 6.57 -5.81
C GLU A 66 -0.28 5.70 -4.86
N PRO A 67 -1.52 6.11 -4.53
CA PRO A 67 -2.48 5.23 -3.89
C PRO A 67 -2.91 4.12 -4.84
N VAL A 68 -3.17 2.93 -4.29
CA VAL A 68 -3.63 1.76 -5.03
C VAL A 68 -4.91 1.24 -4.39
N GLY A 69 -5.97 1.12 -5.19
CA GLY A 69 -7.27 0.62 -4.73
C GLY A 69 -7.97 1.57 -3.75
N THR A 70 -8.87 1.01 -2.95
CA THR A 70 -9.83 1.75 -2.09
C THR A 70 -9.51 1.67 -0.60
N HIS A 71 -8.59 0.80 -0.18
CA HIS A 71 -8.32 0.49 1.23
C HIS A 71 -7.05 1.14 1.80
N GLY A 72 -6.60 2.26 1.20
CA GLY A 72 -5.40 2.96 1.67
C GLY A 72 -4.09 2.20 1.41
N ALA A 73 -4.13 1.19 0.53
CA ALA A 73 -2.90 0.61 0.01
C ALA A 73 -2.19 1.65 -0.86
N MET A 74 -0.87 1.63 -0.82
CA MET A 74 -0.05 2.61 -1.52
C MET A 74 1.18 1.94 -2.10
N LYS A 75 1.61 2.44 -3.25
CA LYS A 75 2.83 2.02 -3.90
C LYS A 75 3.96 2.93 -3.45
N CYS A 76 5.02 2.33 -2.94
CA CYS A 76 6.19 3.05 -2.43
C CYS A 76 7.42 2.68 -3.27
N THR A 77 8.42 3.57 -3.30
CA THR A 77 9.73 3.30 -3.89
C THR A 77 10.78 3.48 -2.81
N PHE A 78 11.68 2.50 -2.72
CA PHE A 78 12.78 2.47 -1.76
C PHE A 78 14.12 2.43 -2.50
N ASP A 79 15.20 2.81 -1.81
CA ASP A 79 16.59 2.78 -2.33
C ASP A 79 17.09 1.38 -2.69
N GLY A 80 16.41 0.30 -2.27
CA GLY A 80 16.72 -1.04 -2.75
C GLY A 80 15.64 -2.06 -2.41
N VAL A 81 15.99 -3.34 -2.55
CA VAL A 81 15.06 -4.45 -2.35
C VAL A 81 14.62 -4.52 -0.89
N VAL A 82 13.32 -4.39 -0.67
CA VAL A 82 12.67 -4.59 0.62
C VAL A 82 12.39 -6.07 0.82
N GLN A 83 12.65 -6.59 2.02
CA GLN A 83 12.35 -7.98 2.34
C GLN A 83 10.86 -8.17 2.64
N GLN A 84 10.35 -9.37 2.36
CA GLN A 84 8.93 -9.68 2.60
C GLN A 84 8.53 -9.62 4.08
N LEU A 85 9.49 -9.82 4.99
CA LEU A 85 9.30 -9.73 6.45
C LEU A 85 9.61 -8.33 7.00
N ASP A 86 9.95 -7.37 6.14
CA ASP A 86 10.25 -6.01 6.57
C ASP A 86 8.96 -5.21 6.82
N THR A 87 9.03 -4.27 7.75
CA THR A 87 7.91 -3.38 8.09
C THR A 87 8.25 -1.97 7.67
N VAL A 88 7.39 -1.36 6.86
CA VAL A 88 7.48 0.05 6.49
C VAL A 88 6.86 0.92 7.58
N CYS A 89 7.51 2.02 7.92
CA CYS A 89 7.11 2.97 8.94
C CYS A 89 7.22 4.41 8.41
N MET A 90 6.49 5.32 9.05
CA MET A 90 6.51 6.76 8.78
C MET A 90 6.55 7.53 10.10
N SER A 91 7.34 8.61 10.14
CA SER A 91 7.43 9.46 11.33
C SER A 91 6.48 10.64 11.22
N LEU A 92 5.39 10.60 11.98
CA LEU A 92 4.41 11.69 12.07
C LEU A 92 4.57 12.40 13.40
N TYR A 93 4.59 13.74 13.37
CA TYR A 93 4.73 14.57 14.56
C TYR A 93 3.45 15.38 14.78
N LYS A 94 2.95 15.39 16.02
CA LYS A 94 1.84 16.24 16.44
C LYS A 94 2.28 17.07 17.63
N ARG A 95 2.08 18.39 17.56
CA ARG A 95 2.31 19.29 18.69
C ARG A 95 1.24 19.07 19.76
N VAL A 96 1.65 18.86 21.00
CA VAL A 96 0.75 18.67 22.15
C VAL A 96 1.02 19.77 23.16
N TYR A 97 -0.03 20.51 23.54
CA TYR A 97 0.04 21.49 24.62
C TYR A 97 -0.36 20.84 25.95
N PRO A 98 0.26 21.24 27.08
CA PRO A 98 -0.12 20.73 28.38
C PRO A 98 -1.58 21.10 28.66
N LYS A 99 -2.31 20.19 29.32
CA LYS A 99 -3.64 20.50 29.84
C LYS A 99 -3.48 21.53 30.96
N TRP A 100 -4.40 22.49 31.03
CA TRP A 100 -4.38 23.47 32.10
C TRP A 100 -4.59 22.78 33.46
N PRO A 101 -3.80 23.10 34.49
CA PRO A 101 -4.00 22.52 35.82
C PRO A 101 -5.26 23.10 36.47
N GLU A 102 -6.27 22.25 36.68
CA GLU A 102 -7.55 22.60 37.35
C GLU A 102 -7.36 22.93 38.84
N GLN A 103 -6.37 22.32 39.48
CA GLN A 103 -6.09 22.52 40.90
C GLN A 103 -5.20 23.74 41.12
N ARG A 104 -5.76 24.95 40.99
CA ARG A 104 -5.01 26.16 41.32
C ARG A 104 -5.05 26.56 42.77
N PHE A 105 -6.11 26.31 43.54
CA PHE A 105 -6.10 26.56 44.98
C PHE A 105 -7.11 25.64 45.67
N SER A 106 -6.66 24.49 46.20
CA SER A 106 -7.32 23.92 47.37
C SER A 106 -6.95 24.86 48.52
N SER A 107 -7.77 25.88 48.74
CA SER A 107 -7.71 26.64 49.99
C SER A 107 -8.07 25.66 51.10
N SER A 108 -7.06 25.18 51.82
CA SER A 108 -7.24 24.51 53.10
C SER A 108 -8.04 25.47 53.99
N ARG A 109 -9.32 25.15 54.19
CA ARG A 109 -10.21 25.84 55.12
C ARG A 109 -10.44 24.93 56.30
#